data_AF-A0A315B1U8-F1
#
_entry.id   AF-A0A315B1U8-F1
#
_cell.length_a   1.000
_cell.length_b   1.000
_cell.length_c   1.000
_cell.angle_alpha   90.00
_cell.angle_beta   90.00
_cell.angle_gamma   90.00
#
_symmetry.space_group_name_H-M   'P 1'
#
loop_
_entity.id
_entity.type
_entity.pdbx_description
1 polymer ?
#
loop_
_entity_poly.entity_id
_entity_poly.type
_entity_poly.pdbx_seq_one_letter_code
_entity_poly.pdbx_strand_id
1 'polypeptide(L)'
;MQAHSKSEIAVVALLRATQCYQNADWIAATILAGAAQQVLRDLCEARGIGTTIEMVSASLGHQTRDVHRIVVTSYNGMKHADREPTCDVLVSPAEPQALIVMAAADLARLNIPYSSAIDEILNFVMSFNKEKLLCEN
;
A
#
# COMPACT_ATOMS: atom_id res chain seq x y z
N MET A 1 -0.63 29.32 3.57
CA MET A 1 -0.64 27.92 3.07
C MET A 1 0.71 27.63 2.42
N GLN A 2 1.25 26.44 2.64
CA GLN A 2 2.48 25.97 2.00
C GLN A 2 2.12 24.91 0.95
N ALA A 3 2.77 24.95 -0.22
CA ALA A 3 2.57 23.98 -1.27
C ALA A 3 3.56 22.81 -1.10
N HIS A 4 3.06 21.59 -1.29
CA HIS A 4 3.85 20.36 -1.29
C HIS A 4 3.58 19.58 -2.57
N SER A 5 4.57 18.83 -3.05
CA SER A 5 4.37 17.99 -4.23
C SER A 5 3.50 16.76 -3.89
N LYS A 6 2.74 16.26 -4.86
CA LYS A 6 1.95 15.01 -4.68
C LYS A 6 2.85 13.84 -4.24
N SER A 7 4.04 13.74 -4.82
CA SER A 7 5.04 12.73 -4.51
C SER A 7 5.54 12.82 -3.07
N GLU A 8 5.84 14.03 -2.59
CA GLU A 8 6.25 14.28 -1.21
C GLU A 8 5.13 13.90 -0.22
N ILE A 9 3.90 14.31 -0.49
CA ILE A 9 2.73 13.95 0.33
C ILE A 9 2.57 12.42 0.39
N ALA A 10 2.69 11.74 -0.75
CA ALA A 10 2.55 10.29 -0.82
C ALA A 10 3.66 9.56 -0.04
N VAL A 11 4.92 10.01 -0.16
CA VAL A 11 6.05 9.42 0.57
C VAL A 11 5.86 9.60 2.08
N VAL A 12 5.48 10.79 2.53
CA VAL A 12 5.23 11.06 3.96
C VAL A 12 4.06 10.24 4.50
N ALA A 13 2.97 10.15 3.73
CA ALA A 13 1.82 9.34 4.11
C ALA A 13 2.19 7.85 4.20
N LEU A 14 2.96 7.35 3.24
CA LEU A 14 3.38 5.95 3.20
C LEU A 14 4.35 5.60 4.35
N LEU A 15 5.31 6.46 4.67
CA LEU A 15 6.17 6.31 5.86
C LEU A 15 5.36 6.25 7.16
N ARG A 16 4.34 7.09 7.30
CA ARG A 16 3.48 7.04 8.50
C ARG A 16 2.63 5.78 8.51
N ALA A 17 2.17 5.32 7.36
CA ALA A 17 1.44 4.07 7.25
C ALA A 17 2.30 2.86 7.69
N THR A 18 3.58 2.81 7.30
CA THR A 18 4.49 1.73 7.75
C THR A 18 4.72 1.77 9.27
N GLN A 19 4.89 2.96 9.85
CA GLN A 19 5.00 3.13 11.31
C GLN A 19 3.73 2.69 12.04
N CYS A 20 2.56 3.12 11.58
CA CYS A 20 1.28 2.69 12.15
C CYS A 20 1.12 1.16 12.06
N TYR A 21 1.50 0.55 10.94
CA TYR A 21 1.48 -0.90 10.76
C TYR A 21 2.37 -1.60 11.79
N GLN A 22 3.61 -1.14 11.97
CA GLN A 22 4.55 -1.71 12.95
C GLN A 22 4.02 -1.61 14.39
N ASN A 23 3.21 -0.59 14.68
CA ASN A 23 2.58 -0.38 15.99
C ASN A 23 1.22 -1.08 16.15
N ALA A 24 0.82 -1.91 15.19
CA ALA A 24 -0.48 -2.57 15.16
C ALA A 24 -1.70 -1.63 15.09
N ASP A 25 -1.52 -0.39 14.65
CA ASP A 25 -2.60 0.55 14.35
C ASP A 25 -3.09 0.34 12.92
N TRP A 26 -3.94 -0.68 12.75
CA TRP A 26 -4.47 -1.08 11.45
C TRP A 26 -5.38 -0.03 10.81
N ILE A 27 -6.06 0.78 11.63
CA ILE A 27 -6.97 1.82 11.15
C ILE A 27 -6.16 2.94 10.51
N ALA A 28 -5.22 3.53 11.25
CA ALA A 28 -4.42 4.63 10.74
C ALA A 28 -3.53 4.16 9.58
N ALA A 29 -2.95 2.96 9.68
CA ALA A 29 -2.16 2.37 8.61
C ALA A 29 -2.99 2.25 7.32
N THR A 30 -4.24 1.79 7.39
CA THR A 30 -5.12 1.62 6.22
C THR A 30 -5.45 2.96 5.58
N ILE A 31 -5.86 3.94 6.38
CA ILE A 31 -6.23 5.28 5.88
C ILE A 31 -5.03 5.93 5.18
N LEU A 32 -3.87 5.93 5.83
CA LEU A 32 -2.66 6.56 5.30
C LEU A 32 -2.13 5.85 4.06
N ALA A 33 -2.11 4.51 4.08
CA ALA A 33 -1.68 3.72 2.93
C ALA A 33 -2.64 3.90 1.74
N GLY A 34 -3.95 3.93 1.98
CA GLY A 34 -4.96 4.18 0.95
C GLY A 34 -4.81 5.55 0.31
N ALA A 35 -4.59 6.60 1.12
CA ALA A 35 -4.33 7.95 0.61
C ALA A 35 -3.04 8.00 -0.23
N ALA A 36 -1.95 7.40 0.25
CA ALA A 36 -0.69 7.33 -0.49
C ALA A 36 -0.84 6.57 -1.81
N GLN A 37 -1.49 5.41 -1.78
CA GLN A 37 -1.77 4.58 -2.95
C GLN A 37 -2.56 5.35 -4.00
N GLN A 38 -3.62 6.06 -3.60
CA GLN A 38 -4.44 6.85 -4.51
C GLN A 38 -3.62 7.94 -5.19
N VAL A 39 -2.83 8.70 -4.42
CA VAL A 39 -2.00 9.80 -4.97
C VAL A 39 -0.94 9.27 -5.93
N LEU A 40 -0.30 8.15 -5.61
CA LEU A 40 0.72 7.52 -6.47
C LEU A 40 0.10 6.93 -7.73
N ARG A 41 -1.09 6.31 -7.62
CA ARG A 41 -1.84 5.83 -8.79
C ARG A 41 -2.17 6.97 -9.75
N ASP A 42 -2.68 8.08 -9.23
CA ASP A 42 -3.00 9.25 -10.05
C ASP A 42 -1.76 9.83 -10.74
N LEU A 43 -0.60 9.79 -10.08
CA LEU A 43 0.67 10.18 -10.68
C LEU A 43 1.13 9.21 -11.76
N CYS A 44 0.96 7.90 -11.56
CA CYS A 44 1.25 6.87 -12.58
C CYS A 44 0.36 7.08 -13.81
N GLU A 45 -0.95 7.23 -13.61
CA GLU A 45 -1.93 7.48 -14.67
C GLU A 45 -1.60 8.75 -15.46
N ALA A 46 -1.28 9.84 -14.77
CA ALA A 46 -0.87 11.11 -15.40
C ALA A 46 0.40 10.98 -16.26
N ARG A 47 1.25 9.98 -16.00
CA ARG A 47 2.45 9.67 -16.79
C ARG A 47 2.24 8.56 -17.82
N GLY A 48 1.02 8.07 -17.99
CA GLY A 48 0.70 6.96 -18.90
C GLY A 48 1.24 5.60 -18.43
N ILE A 49 1.56 5.46 -17.15
CA ILE A 49 2.05 4.21 -16.56
C ILE A 49 0.84 3.37 -16.13
N GLY A 50 0.42 2.44 -16.98
CA GLY A 50 -0.73 1.57 -16.71
C GLY A 50 -0.56 0.74 -15.44
N THR A 51 -1.62 0.61 -14.65
CA THR A 51 -1.63 -0.19 -13.42
C THR A 51 -2.34 -1.51 -13.71
N THR A 52 -1.60 -2.62 -13.84
CA THR A 52 -2.21 -3.95 -13.92
C THR A 52 -1.89 -4.76 -12.67
N ILE A 53 -2.86 -5.55 -12.22
CA ILE A 53 -2.70 -6.51 -11.11
C ILE A 53 -1.55 -7.48 -11.39
N GLU A 54 -1.29 -7.82 -12.66
CA GLU A 54 -0.14 -8.61 -13.10
C GLU A 54 1.20 -7.91 -12.82
N MET A 55 1.28 -6.59 -12.98
CA MET A 55 2.50 -5.83 -12.68
C MET A 55 2.74 -5.68 -11.18
N VAL A 56 1.68 -5.44 -10.40
CA VAL A 56 1.77 -5.47 -8.92
C VAL A 56 2.24 -6.84 -8.44
N SER A 57 1.73 -7.91 -9.06
CA SER A 57 2.16 -9.28 -8.79
C SER A 57 3.64 -9.51 -9.07
N ALA A 58 4.14 -9.02 -10.22
CA ALA A 58 5.53 -9.14 -10.62
C ALA A 58 6.48 -8.38 -9.68
N SER A 59 6.08 -7.18 -9.21
CA SER A 59 6.88 -6.38 -8.26
C SER A 59 6.97 -7.00 -6.87
N LEU A 60 6.04 -7.89 -6.51
CA LEU A 60 5.95 -8.48 -5.18
C LEU A 60 6.38 -9.94 -5.12
N GLY A 61 6.63 -10.58 -6.27
CA GLY A 61 6.93 -12.01 -6.31
C GLY A 61 5.74 -12.89 -5.90
N HIS A 62 4.51 -12.39 -6.06
CA HIS A 62 3.29 -13.14 -5.76
C HIS A 62 2.60 -13.60 -7.05
N GLN A 63 1.68 -14.57 -6.95
CA GLN A 63 0.81 -14.93 -8.07
C GLN A 63 -0.31 -13.91 -8.23
N THR A 64 -0.67 -13.60 -9.48
CA THR A 64 -1.66 -12.57 -9.85
C THR A 64 -3.00 -12.77 -9.14
N ARG A 65 -3.41 -14.02 -8.96
CA ARG A 65 -4.63 -14.41 -8.25
C ARG A 65 -4.57 -14.12 -6.76
N ASP A 66 -3.41 -14.30 -6.13
CA ASP A 66 -3.22 -14.01 -4.71
C ASP A 66 -3.21 -12.50 -4.47
N VAL A 67 -2.57 -11.73 -5.34
CA VAL A 67 -2.63 -10.26 -5.30
C VAL A 67 -4.06 -9.79 -5.53
N HIS A 68 -4.77 -10.31 -6.53
CA HIS A 68 -6.17 -9.97 -6.75
C HIS A 68 -7.04 -10.30 -5.54
N ARG A 69 -6.86 -11.46 -4.90
CA ARG A 69 -7.62 -11.83 -3.69
C ARG A 69 -7.28 -10.94 -2.50
N ILE A 70 -6.00 -10.65 -2.27
CA ILE A 70 -5.56 -9.76 -1.18
C ILE A 70 -6.11 -8.35 -1.41
N VAL A 71 -5.99 -7.82 -2.62
CA VAL A 71 -6.51 -6.51 -2.97
C VAL A 71 -8.04 -6.50 -2.84
N VAL A 72 -8.78 -7.42 -3.45
CA VAL A 72 -10.25 -7.39 -3.40
C VAL A 72 -10.82 -7.69 -2.01
N THR A 73 -10.27 -8.69 -1.30
CA THR A 73 -10.79 -9.07 0.03
C THR A 73 -10.47 -8.00 1.07
N SER A 74 -9.27 -7.43 1.04
CA SER A 74 -8.90 -6.41 2.00
C SER A 74 -9.49 -5.04 1.68
N TYR A 75 -9.52 -4.62 0.41
CA TYR A 75 -9.99 -3.29 -0.03
C TYR A 75 -11.50 -3.05 0.17
N ASN A 76 -12.26 -4.08 0.56
CA ASN A 76 -13.70 -3.99 0.72
C ASN A 76 -14.16 -3.75 2.17
N GLY A 77 -13.35 -4.10 3.18
CA GLY A 77 -13.77 -4.03 4.59
C GLY A 77 -13.98 -2.59 5.06
N MET A 78 -12.94 -1.76 5.06
CA MET A 78 -13.09 -0.37 5.49
C MET A 78 -13.74 0.54 4.44
N LYS A 79 -13.49 0.32 3.14
CA LYS A 79 -14.00 1.20 2.06
C LYS A 79 -15.52 1.15 1.91
N HIS A 80 -16.14 0.03 2.28
CA HIS A 80 -17.59 -0.17 2.21
C HIS A 80 -18.25 -0.23 3.59
N ALA A 81 -17.54 0.21 4.63
CA ALA A 81 -18.10 0.41 5.96
C ALA A 81 -19.37 1.28 5.96
N ASP A 82 -19.47 2.23 5.02
CA ASP A 82 -20.65 3.07 4.81
C ASP A 82 -21.91 2.29 4.38
N ARG A 83 -21.72 1.07 3.85
CA ARG A 83 -22.78 0.17 3.40
C ARG A 83 -23.08 -0.94 4.42
N GLU A 84 -22.35 -0.97 5.53
CA GLU A 84 -22.45 -2.02 6.53
C GLU A 84 -23.49 -1.62 7.61
N PRO A 85 -24.62 -2.33 7.71
CA PRO A 85 -25.76 -1.89 8.54
C PRO A 85 -25.50 -1.99 10.05
N THR A 86 -24.41 -2.65 10.45
CA THR A 86 -24.08 -2.95 11.85
C THR A 86 -23.30 -1.85 12.57
N CYS A 87 -23.00 -0.71 11.91
CA CYS A 87 -22.20 0.41 12.44
C CYS A 87 -20.75 0.07 12.87
N ASP A 88 -20.39 -1.21 12.94
CA ASP A 88 -19.04 -1.69 13.24
C ASP A 88 -18.24 -1.93 11.96
N VAL A 89 -16.92 -1.68 12.03
CA VAL A 89 -15.97 -1.92 10.94
C VAL A 89 -14.87 -2.84 11.43
N LEU A 90 -14.71 -4.00 10.80
CA LEU A 90 -13.66 -4.95 11.14
C LEU A 90 -12.33 -4.54 10.48
N VAL A 91 -11.26 -4.53 11.27
CA VAL A 91 -9.91 -4.19 10.79
C VAL A 91 -8.94 -5.35 11.00
N SER A 92 -8.00 -5.50 10.08
CA SER A 92 -6.98 -6.55 10.12
C SER A 92 -5.66 -6.03 9.53
N PRO A 93 -4.51 -6.66 9.82
CA PRO A 93 -3.23 -6.28 9.21
C PRO A 93 -3.20 -6.50 7.68
N ALA A 94 -4.05 -7.38 7.14
CA ALA A 94 -4.02 -7.73 5.72
C ALA A 94 -4.35 -6.55 4.78
N GLU A 95 -5.19 -5.61 5.23
CA GLU A 95 -5.59 -4.44 4.45
C GLU A 95 -4.52 -3.37 4.33
N PRO A 96 -3.96 -2.83 5.43
CA PRO A 96 -2.87 -1.88 5.32
C PRO A 96 -1.64 -2.52 4.66
N GLN A 97 -1.36 -3.82 4.88
CA GLN A 97 -0.28 -4.52 4.20
C GLN A 97 -0.44 -4.44 2.68
N ALA A 98 -1.61 -4.80 2.15
CA ALA A 98 -1.90 -4.77 0.72
C ALA A 98 -1.75 -3.37 0.12
N LEU A 99 -2.26 -2.35 0.80
CA LEU A 99 -2.22 -0.96 0.35
C LEU A 99 -0.79 -0.40 0.35
N ILE A 100 -0.01 -0.66 1.41
CA ILE A 100 1.39 -0.24 1.52
C ILE A 100 2.19 -0.86 0.38
N VAL A 101 1.98 -2.15 0.15
CA VAL A 101 2.58 -2.95 -0.92
C VAL A 101 2.28 -2.37 -2.31
N MET A 102 1.02 -2.08 -2.62
CA MET A 102 0.63 -1.47 -3.90
C MET A 102 1.22 -0.07 -4.06
N ALA A 103 1.16 0.75 -3.01
CA ALA A 103 1.71 2.10 -3.02
C ALA A 103 3.23 2.07 -3.27
N ALA A 104 3.98 1.18 -2.63
CA ALA A 104 5.41 1.03 -2.83
C ALA A 104 5.76 0.59 -4.25
N ALA A 105 4.95 -0.29 -4.87
CA ALA A 105 5.13 -0.68 -6.26
C ALA A 105 4.94 0.51 -7.22
N ASP A 106 3.90 1.33 -7.02
CA ASP A 106 3.69 2.56 -7.80
C ASP A 106 4.80 3.59 -7.56
N LEU A 107 5.29 3.71 -6.33
CA LEU A 107 6.40 4.58 -5.97
C LEU A 107 7.68 4.21 -6.75
N ALA A 108 8.03 2.92 -6.77
CA ALA A 108 9.18 2.41 -7.53
C ALA A 108 9.04 2.67 -9.04
N ARG A 109 7.83 2.52 -9.59
CA ARG A 109 7.52 2.75 -11.01
C ARG A 109 7.61 4.21 -11.43
N LEU A 110 7.29 5.14 -10.53
CA LEU A 110 7.36 6.57 -10.81
C LEU A 110 8.79 7.11 -10.92
N ASN A 111 9.80 6.29 -10.58
CA ASN A 111 11.22 6.66 -10.64
C ASN A 111 11.47 8.03 -9.98
N ILE A 112 10.82 8.25 -8.83
CA ILE A 112 10.96 9.47 -8.02
C ILE A 112 12.41 9.52 -7.51
N PRO A 113 13.05 10.70 -7.42
CA PRO A 113 14.41 10.80 -6.89
C PRO A 113 14.56 10.05 -5.58
N TYR A 114 15.54 9.14 -5.56
CA TYR A 114 15.78 8.26 -4.43
C TYR A 114 16.06 9.06 -3.15
N SER A 115 15.52 8.59 -2.03
CA SER A 115 15.78 9.15 -0.70
C SER A 115 15.80 8.05 0.34
N SER A 116 16.38 8.31 1.51
CA SER A 116 16.38 7.37 2.63
C SER A 116 14.97 6.95 3.04
N ALA A 117 13.99 7.85 2.90
CA ALA A 117 12.57 7.55 3.13
C ALA A 117 12.03 6.48 2.17
N ILE A 118 12.41 6.56 0.88
CA ILE A 118 11.99 5.58 -0.12
C ILE A 118 12.67 4.23 0.16
N ASP A 119 13.95 4.24 0.53
CA ASP A 119 14.69 3.03 0.92
C ASP A 119 14.03 2.32 2.10
N GLU A 120 13.64 3.07 3.14
CA GLU A 120 12.93 2.55 4.31
C GLU A 120 11.60 1.88 3.94
N ILE A 121 10.79 2.52 3.09
CA ILE A 121 9.52 1.96 2.61
C ILE A 121 9.75 0.65 1.84
N LEU A 122 10.70 0.64 0.91
CA LEU A 122 10.97 -0.53 0.08
C LEU A 122 11.51 -1.70 0.90
N ASN A 123 12.45 -1.43 1.82
CA ASN A 123 12.98 -2.44 2.74
C ASN A 123 11.88 -3.02 3.65
N PHE A 124 10.97 -2.16 4.12
CA PHE A 124 9.82 -2.61 4.91
C PHE A 124 8.92 -3.56 4.10
N VAL A 125 8.57 -3.20 2.87
CA VAL A 125 7.73 -4.04 2.00
C VAL A 125 8.41 -5.38 1.66
N MET A 126 9.72 -5.37 1.43
CA MET A 126 10.48 -6.61 1.19
C MET A 126 10.48 -7.56 2.40
N SER A 127 10.23 -7.05 3.62
CA SER A 127 10.18 -7.88 4.83
C SER A 127 8.98 -8.85 4.83
N PHE A 128 7.86 -8.45 4.22
CA PHE A 128 6.66 -9.30 4.09
C PHE A 128 6.90 -10.60 3.29
N ASN A 129 7.83 -10.57 2.32
CA ASN A 129 8.20 -11.76 1.56
C ASN A 129 9.07 -12.74 2.36
N LYS A 130 9.81 -12.25 3.36
CA LYS A 130 10.68 -13.10 4.19
C LYS A 130 9.90 -13.88 5.24
N GLU A 131 8.84 -13.29 5.80
CA GLU A 131 7.97 -13.98 6.77
C GLU A 131 7.24 -15.18 6.14
N LYS A 132 6.86 -15.08 4.86
CA LYS A 132 6.18 -16.17 4.14
C LYS A 132 7.04 -17.42 3.96
N LEU A 133 8.36 -17.25 3.75
CA LEU A 133 9.32 -18.36 3.59
C LEU A 133 9.66 -19.08 4.91
N LEU A 134 9.44 -18.45 6.06
CA LEU A 134 9.70 -19.04 7.38
C LEU A 134 8.52 -19.87 7.92
N CYS A 135 7.30 -19.64 7.42
CA CYS A 135 6.12 -20.42 7.80
C CYS A 135 5.84 -21.62 6.88
N GLU A 136 6.60 -21.78 5.79
CA GLU A 136 6.48 -22.88 4.83
C GLU A 136 7.57 -23.97 5.01
N ASN A 137 8.38 -23.90 6.08
CA ASN A 137 9.35 -24.92 6.51
C ASN A 137 9.03 -25.42 7.92
#